data_AF-A0A453NAS3-F1
#
_entry.id   AF-A0A453NAS3-F1
#
_cell.length_a   1.000
_cell.length_b   1.000
_cell.length_c   1.000
_cell.angle_alpha   90.00
_cell.angle_beta   90.00
_cell.angle_gamma   90.00
#
_symmetry.space_group_name_H-M   'P 1'
#
loop_
_entity.id
_entity.type
_entity.pdbx_description
1 polymer ?
#
loop_
_entity_poly.entity_id
_entity_poly.type
_entity_poly.pdbx_seq_one_letter_code
_entity_poly.pdbx_strand_id
1 'polypeptide(L)'
;ESLRYRLLGSEGDIGSWGHEYVRNLAGEIAQEFQKRQGDDMPIDELMELVQQIVSFHMKHNAEPEAVDLLMEVEDLDLLVEHVDSTNYKRTCLYLTSSSRFLPSPDDTLALDIAYTIYMKFEDLASALRIALLLDNKSIQYVKQVYTATDDLVLKKQFSYIIARHV
;
A
#
# COMPACT_ATOMS: atom_id res chain seq x y z
N GLU A 1 16.75 15.40 13.09
CA GLU A 1 17.92 15.07 13.95
C GLU A 1 17.89 13.62 14.43
N SER A 2 16.72 13.02 14.62
CA SER A 2 16.57 11.64 15.08
C SER A 2 17.15 10.61 14.09
N LEU A 3 17.00 10.87 12.78
CA LEU A 3 17.51 10.02 11.71
C LEU A 3 19.04 9.91 11.75
N ARG A 4 19.74 11.04 11.95
CA ARG A 4 21.20 11.06 12.05
C ARG A 4 21.71 10.17 13.18
N TYR A 5 21.08 10.24 14.36
CA TYR A 5 21.46 9.38 15.48
C TYR A 5 21.09 7.92 15.25
N ARG A 6 20.00 7.64 14.53
CA ARG A 6 19.60 6.28 14.16
C ARG A 6 20.62 5.63 13.22
N LEU A 7 21.08 6.36 12.20
CA LEU A 7 22.10 5.88 11.25
C LEU A 7 23.48 5.70 11.89
N LEU A 8 23.83 6.51 12.90
CA LEU A 8 25.11 6.41 13.62
C LEU A 8 25.08 5.41 14.79
N GLY A 9 23.89 5.04 15.25
CA GLY A 9 23.68 4.23 16.45
C GLY A 9 23.63 2.72 16.18
N SER A 10 23.46 1.94 17.25
CA SER A 10 23.26 0.48 17.13
C SER A 10 21.86 0.13 16.62
N GLU A 11 21.76 -0.94 15.82
CA GLU A 11 20.52 -1.52 15.26
C GLU A 11 19.59 -2.16 16.33
N GLY A 12 19.08 -1.34 17.25
CA GLY A 12 18.02 -1.75 18.19
C GLY A 12 16.64 -1.78 17.52
N ASP A 13 15.65 -2.40 18.17
CA ASP A 13 14.26 -2.39 17.72
C ASP A 13 13.72 -0.95 17.55
N ILE A 14 13.21 -0.63 16.35
CA ILE A 14 12.72 0.71 15.99
C ILE A 14 11.51 1.13 16.83
N GLY A 15 10.72 0.15 17.29
CA GLY A 15 9.53 0.36 18.10
C GLY A 15 9.80 0.68 19.58
N SER A 16 11.06 0.55 20.04
CA SER A 16 11.41 0.67 21.46
C SER A 16 11.13 2.04 22.08
N TRP A 17 11.02 3.08 21.25
CA TRP A 17 10.72 4.46 21.66
C TRP A 17 9.27 4.88 21.37
N GLY A 18 8.44 3.95 20.86
CA GLY A 18 7.01 4.15 20.62
C GLY A 18 6.66 4.91 19.34
N HIS A 19 5.34 5.07 19.11
CA HIS A 19 4.78 5.60 17.86
C HIS A 19 5.22 7.03 17.53
N GLU A 20 5.37 7.91 18.51
CA GLU A 20 5.74 9.31 18.26
C GLU A 20 7.17 9.43 17.70
N TYR A 21 8.10 8.65 18.26
CA TYR A 21 9.45 8.54 17.71
C TYR A 21 9.43 8.00 16.28
N VAL A 22 8.71 6.90 16.05
CA VAL A 22 8.62 6.27 14.72
C VAL A 22 7.99 7.22 13.69
N ARG A 23 6.95 7.97 14.06
CA ARG A 23 6.32 8.96 13.18
C ARG A 23 7.27 10.11 12.82
N ASN A 24 7.99 10.65 13.81
CA ASN A 24 8.97 11.70 13.54
C ASN A 24 10.11 11.18 12.66
N LEU A 25 10.57 9.95 12.91
CA LEU A 25 11.60 9.31 12.11
C LEU A 25 11.14 9.07 10.66
N ALA A 26 9.90 8.63 10.45
CA ALA A 26 9.31 8.47 9.12
C ALA A 26 9.35 9.78 8.32
N GLY A 27 8.95 10.89 8.93
CA GLY A 27 9.00 12.21 8.29
C GLY A 27 10.43 12.68 7.98
N GLU A 28 11.39 12.43 8.88
CA GLU A 28 12.81 12.72 8.59
C GLU A 28 13.36 11.85 7.45
N ILE A 29 12.97 10.57 7.37
CA ILE A 29 13.37 9.65 6.31
C ILE A 29 12.80 10.09 4.96
N ALA A 30 11.52 10.44 4.89
CA ALA A 30 10.90 10.91 3.65
C ALA A 30 11.61 12.16 3.09
N GLN A 31 11.93 13.12 3.96
CA GLN A 31 12.67 14.32 3.56
C GLN A 31 14.09 14.00 3.07
N GLU A 32 14.81 13.13 3.78
CA GLU A 32 16.16 12.74 3.41
C GLU A 32 16.18 11.89 2.14
N PHE A 33 15.17 11.03 1.92
CA PHE A 33 14.99 10.25 0.69
C PHE A 33 14.91 11.16 -0.53
N GLN A 34 13.99 12.14 -0.50
CA GLN A 34 13.80 13.10 -1.59
C GLN A 34 15.07 13.89 -1.90
N LYS A 35 15.82 14.26 -0.86
CA LYS A 35 17.12 14.92 -1.01
C LYS A 35 18.16 14.01 -1.67
N ARG A 36 18.32 12.78 -1.18
CA ARG A 36 19.30 11.82 -1.72
C ARG A 36 18.98 11.42 -3.15
N GLN A 37 17.70 11.26 -3.48
CA GLN A 37 17.24 10.98 -4.84
C GLN A 37 17.62 12.13 -5.81
N GLY A 38 17.43 13.39 -5.39
CA GLY A 38 17.83 14.56 -6.18
C GLY A 38 19.34 14.71 -6.36
N ASP A 39 20.13 14.29 -5.36
CA ASP A 39 21.59 14.36 -5.36
C ASP A 39 22.28 13.08 -5.91
N ASP A 40 21.50 12.10 -6.40
CA ASP A 40 21.96 10.77 -6.87
C ASP A 40 22.84 10.03 -5.83
N MET A 41 22.41 10.07 -4.56
CA MET A 41 23.07 9.45 -3.42
C MET A 41 22.44 8.09 -3.06
N PRO A 42 23.20 7.17 -2.41
CA PRO A 42 22.67 5.88 -1.98
C PRO A 42 21.49 5.99 -0.99
N ILE A 43 20.42 5.25 -1.29
CA ILE A 43 19.19 5.20 -0.49
C ILE A 43 18.99 3.86 0.24
N ASP A 44 19.85 2.87 0.03
CA ASP A 44 19.67 1.50 0.54
C ASP A 44 19.45 1.46 2.07
N GLU A 45 20.30 2.16 2.83
CA GLU A 45 20.18 2.27 4.29
C GLU A 45 18.86 2.94 4.73
N LEU A 46 18.34 3.87 3.93
CA LEU A 46 17.04 4.50 4.21
C LEU A 46 15.91 3.50 3.96
N MET A 47 15.98 2.74 2.87
CA MET A 47 14.95 1.76 2.51
C MET A 47 14.88 0.61 3.52
N GLU A 48 16.01 0.20 4.11
CA GLU A 48 16.02 -0.75 5.22
C GLU A 48 15.24 -0.21 6.44
N LEU A 49 15.41 1.07 6.77
CA LEU A 49 14.65 1.72 7.84
C LEU A 49 13.16 1.87 7.48
N VAL A 50 12.84 2.20 6.23
CA VAL A 50 11.45 2.27 5.75
C VAL A 50 10.75 0.94 6.00
N GLN A 51 11.34 -0.19 5.60
CA GLN A 51 10.74 -1.52 5.79
C GLN A 51 10.51 -1.85 7.28
N GLN A 52 11.44 -1.46 8.17
CA GLN A 52 11.27 -1.61 9.61
C GLN A 52 10.07 -0.80 10.13
N ILE A 53 9.95 0.47 9.71
CA ILE A 53 8.85 1.36 10.10
C ILE A 53 7.51 0.85 9.58
N VAL A 54 7.45 0.46 8.31
CA VAL A 54 6.23 -0.07 7.68
C VAL A 54 5.78 -1.33 8.41
N SER A 55 6.70 -2.27 8.70
CA SER A 55 6.36 -3.46 9.48
C SER A 55 5.85 -3.09 10.88
N PHE A 56 6.44 -2.10 11.54
CA PHE A 56 5.98 -1.63 12.84
C PHE A 56 4.57 -1.05 12.77
N HIS A 57 4.31 -0.12 11.84
CA HIS A 57 3.00 0.50 11.66
C HIS A 57 1.90 -0.51 11.35
N MET A 58 2.17 -1.45 10.44
CA MET A 58 1.20 -2.48 10.04
C MET A 58 0.85 -3.44 11.19
N LYS A 59 1.79 -3.74 12.08
CA LYS A 59 1.55 -4.54 13.30
C LYS A 59 0.79 -3.80 14.39
N HIS A 60 0.80 -2.47 14.36
CA HIS A 60 0.22 -1.61 15.40
C HIS A 60 -0.98 -0.78 14.91
N ASN A 61 -1.69 -1.26 13.88
CA ASN A 61 -2.91 -0.63 13.37
C ASN A 61 -2.73 0.82 12.88
N ALA A 62 -1.52 1.15 12.41
CA ALA A 62 -1.17 2.42 11.80
C ALA A 62 -1.03 2.25 10.28
N GLU A 63 -1.98 1.53 9.65
CA GLU A 63 -1.94 1.29 8.21
C GLU A 63 -1.88 2.59 7.37
N PRO A 64 -2.61 3.67 7.71
CA PRO A 64 -2.49 4.95 7.02
C PRO A 64 -1.05 5.49 7.01
N GLU A 65 -0.38 5.50 8.17
CA GLU A 65 0.99 5.98 8.26
C GLU A 65 2.01 5.11 7.50
N ALA A 66 1.76 3.80 7.39
CA ALA A 66 2.57 2.92 6.55
C ALA A 66 2.40 3.24 5.06
N VAL A 67 1.15 3.45 4.62
CA VAL A 67 0.82 3.76 3.22
C VAL A 67 1.38 5.13 2.83
N ASP A 68 1.22 6.14 3.68
CA ASP A 68 1.73 7.49 3.43
C ASP A 68 3.25 7.51 3.29
N LEU A 69 3.98 6.85 4.19
CA LEU A 69 5.44 6.75 4.11
C LEU A 69 5.88 6.10 2.79
N LEU A 70 5.23 5.00 2.38
CA LEU A 70 5.57 4.30 1.15
C LEU A 70 5.26 5.13 -0.11
N MET A 71 4.23 5.98 -0.07
CA MET A 71 3.97 6.94 -1.14
C MET A 71 5.05 8.02 -1.20
N GLU A 72 5.52 8.53 -0.05
CA GLU A 72 6.57 9.56 0.01
C GLU A 72 7.94 9.07 -0.46
N VAL A 73 8.22 7.76 -0.32
CA VAL A 73 9.46 7.13 -0.83
C VAL A 73 9.26 6.41 -2.17
N GLU A 74 8.12 6.61 -2.83
CA GLU A 74 7.82 6.11 -4.18
C GLU A 74 7.95 4.57 -4.33
N ASP A 75 7.72 3.81 -3.25
CA ASP A 75 7.87 2.34 -3.22
C ASP A 75 6.63 1.64 -2.64
N LEU A 76 5.46 2.03 -3.16
CA LEU A 76 4.17 1.56 -2.67
C LEU A 76 3.96 0.04 -2.82
N ASP A 77 4.66 -0.61 -3.75
CA ASP A 77 4.55 -2.05 -4.02
C ASP A 77 4.96 -2.90 -2.81
N LEU A 78 5.89 -2.44 -1.98
CA LEU A 78 6.30 -3.11 -0.73
C LEU A 78 5.12 -3.36 0.22
N LEU A 79 4.05 -2.58 0.13
CA LEU A 79 2.87 -2.73 0.96
C LEU A 79 2.27 -4.13 0.87
N VAL A 80 2.31 -4.76 -0.30
CA VAL A 80 1.75 -6.11 -0.53
C VAL A 80 2.39 -7.14 0.39
N GLU A 81 3.66 -6.99 0.73
CA GLU A 81 4.42 -7.90 1.60
C GLU A 81 4.06 -7.74 3.08
N HIS A 82 3.69 -6.54 3.50
CA HIS A 82 3.42 -6.21 4.90
C HIS A 82 1.94 -6.35 5.31
N VAL A 83 1.03 -6.50 4.35
CA VAL A 83 -0.40 -6.70 4.60
C VAL A 83 -0.72 -8.16 4.96
N ASP A 84 -1.57 -8.34 5.96
CA ASP A 84 -2.10 -9.61 6.46
C ASP A 84 -3.65 -9.65 6.50
N SER A 85 -4.20 -10.79 6.93
CA SER A 85 -5.65 -11.03 6.98
C SER A 85 -6.41 -10.14 7.98
N THR A 86 -5.71 -9.48 8.90
CA THR A 86 -6.29 -8.64 9.95
C THR A 86 -6.35 -7.16 9.56
N ASN A 87 -5.51 -6.73 8.62
CA ASN A 87 -5.40 -5.32 8.24
C ASN A 87 -5.75 -5.02 6.77
N TYR A 88 -5.73 -6.00 5.85
CA TYR A 88 -5.92 -5.75 4.41
C TYR A 88 -7.15 -4.91 4.05
N LYS A 89 -8.29 -5.12 4.72
CA LYS A 89 -9.51 -4.34 4.46
C LYS A 89 -9.35 -2.86 4.79
N ARG A 90 -8.65 -2.57 5.90
CA ARG A 90 -8.39 -1.19 6.34
C ARG A 90 -7.37 -0.53 5.42
N THR A 91 -6.32 -1.26 5.06
CA THR A 91 -5.31 -0.80 4.09
C THR A 91 -5.93 -0.47 2.74
N CYS A 92 -6.70 -1.39 2.15
CA CYS A 92 -7.35 -1.16 0.86
C CYS A 92 -8.41 -0.05 0.93
N LEU A 93 -9.14 0.08 2.05
CA LEU A 93 -10.08 1.18 2.25
C LEU A 93 -9.36 2.52 2.25
N TYR A 94 -8.20 2.61 2.90
CA TYR A 94 -7.37 3.81 2.90
C TYR A 94 -6.88 4.13 1.48
N LEU A 95 -6.23 3.18 0.79
CA LEU A 95 -5.75 3.34 -0.59
C LEU A 95 -6.85 3.82 -1.55
N THR A 96 -8.03 3.19 -1.51
CA THR A 96 -9.15 3.52 -2.42
C THR A 96 -9.78 4.88 -2.08
N SER A 97 -9.72 5.29 -0.82
CA SER A 97 -10.17 6.62 -0.40
C SER A 97 -9.19 7.69 -0.85
N SER A 98 -7.90 7.45 -0.64
CA SER A 98 -6.81 8.37 -0.97
C SER A 98 -6.61 8.54 -2.47
N SER A 99 -6.80 7.50 -3.28
CA SER A 99 -6.62 7.56 -4.75
C SER A 99 -7.44 8.63 -5.44
N ARG A 100 -8.59 9.04 -4.87
CA ARG A 100 -9.44 10.12 -5.40
C ARG A 100 -8.79 11.51 -5.32
N PHE A 101 -7.77 11.64 -4.49
CA PHE A 101 -7.04 12.89 -4.25
C PHE A 101 -5.62 12.85 -4.81
N LEU A 102 -5.19 11.70 -5.34
CA LEU A 102 -3.89 11.55 -5.97
C LEU A 102 -3.97 11.98 -7.44
N PRO A 103 -2.91 12.60 -7.98
CA PRO A 103 -2.80 12.81 -9.41
C PRO A 103 -2.51 11.49 -10.13
N SER A 104 -2.76 11.44 -11.43
CA SER A 104 -2.25 10.36 -12.27
C SER A 104 -0.73 10.52 -12.43
N PRO A 105 0.08 9.43 -12.32
CA PRO A 105 -0.31 8.02 -12.31
C PRO A 105 -0.56 7.37 -10.93
N ASP A 106 -0.34 8.10 -9.84
CA ASP A 106 -0.37 7.56 -8.47
C ASP A 106 -1.77 7.07 -8.05
N ASP A 107 -2.82 7.74 -8.55
CA ASP A 107 -4.21 7.32 -8.38
C ASP A 107 -4.44 5.86 -8.84
N THR A 108 -3.91 5.55 -10.00
CA THR A 108 -4.03 4.26 -10.68
C THR A 108 -3.15 3.23 -9.99
N LEU A 109 -1.95 3.61 -9.56
CA LEU A 109 -1.05 2.74 -8.79
C LEU A 109 -1.69 2.30 -7.46
N ALA A 110 -2.27 3.25 -6.72
CA ALA A 110 -2.95 2.94 -5.45
C ALA A 110 -4.13 1.97 -5.64
N LEU A 111 -4.91 2.12 -6.72
CA LEU A 111 -5.98 1.20 -7.09
C LEU A 111 -5.43 -0.18 -7.53
N ASP A 112 -4.33 -0.22 -8.28
CA ASP A 112 -3.68 -1.47 -8.71
C ASP A 112 -3.20 -2.30 -7.51
N ILE A 113 -2.60 -1.63 -6.52
CA ILE A 113 -2.12 -2.28 -5.30
C ILE A 113 -3.30 -2.74 -4.43
N ALA A 114 -4.36 -1.92 -4.31
CA ALA A 114 -5.58 -2.34 -3.62
C ALA A 114 -6.23 -3.58 -4.27
N TYR A 115 -6.28 -3.63 -5.61
CA TYR A 115 -6.73 -4.80 -6.35
C TYR A 115 -5.88 -6.03 -6.03
N THR A 116 -4.55 -5.88 -6.11
CA THR A 116 -3.58 -6.97 -5.85
C THR A 116 -3.74 -7.53 -4.43
N ILE A 117 -3.90 -6.66 -3.44
CA ILE A 117 -4.15 -7.06 -2.06
C ILE A 117 -5.49 -7.82 -1.93
N TYR A 118 -6.59 -7.31 -2.50
CA TYR A 118 -7.87 -8.02 -2.43
C TYR A 118 -7.82 -9.40 -3.10
N MET A 119 -7.11 -9.52 -4.23
CA MET A 119 -6.87 -10.81 -4.89
C MET A 119 -6.04 -11.76 -4.00
N LYS A 120 -4.98 -11.26 -3.35
CA LYS A 120 -4.14 -12.03 -2.41
C LYS A 120 -4.96 -12.67 -1.28
N PHE A 121 -6.01 -12.00 -0.81
CA PHE A 121 -6.88 -12.48 0.28
C PHE A 121 -8.20 -13.10 -0.20
N GLU A 122 -8.33 -13.37 -1.50
CA GLU A 122 -9.53 -13.96 -2.13
C GLU A 122 -10.83 -13.17 -1.86
N ASP A 123 -10.74 -11.88 -1.56
CA ASP A 123 -11.91 -10.99 -1.48
C ASP A 123 -12.31 -10.53 -2.89
N LEU A 124 -12.80 -11.49 -3.67
CA LEU A 124 -13.11 -11.33 -5.09
C LEU A 124 -14.17 -10.26 -5.35
N ALA A 125 -15.12 -10.07 -4.43
CA ALA A 125 -16.15 -9.05 -4.58
C ALA A 125 -15.57 -7.63 -4.45
N SER A 126 -14.65 -7.42 -3.50
CA SER A 126 -13.93 -6.17 -3.36
C SER A 126 -12.95 -5.96 -4.52
N ALA A 127 -12.22 -7.00 -4.93
CA ALA A 127 -11.33 -6.95 -6.10
C ALA A 127 -12.09 -6.56 -7.38
N LEU A 128 -13.28 -7.11 -7.63
CA LEU A 128 -14.11 -6.75 -8.78
C LEU A 128 -14.47 -5.25 -8.77
N ARG A 129 -14.82 -4.71 -7.60
CA ARG A 129 -15.18 -3.28 -7.48
C ARG A 129 -14.00 -2.39 -7.82
N ILE A 130 -12.79 -2.74 -7.37
CA ILE A 130 -11.58 -1.99 -7.71
C ILE A 130 -11.23 -2.14 -9.20
N ALA A 131 -11.35 -3.35 -9.77
CA ALA A 131 -11.11 -3.60 -11.18
C ALA A 131 -11.99 -2.71 -12.08
N LEU A 132 -13.25 -2.50 -11.70
CA LEU A 132 -14.17 -1.63 -12.44
C LEU A 132 -13.78 -0.14 -12.40
N LEU A 133 -13.05 0.30 -11.37
CA LEU A 133 -12.53 1.68 -11.27
C LEU A 133 -11.26 1.90 -12.12
N LEU A 134 -10.57 0.84 -12.51
CA LEU A 134 -9.30 0.90 -13.24
C LEU A 134 -9.54 0.90 -14.76
N ASP A 135 -9.99 2.02 -15.34
CA ASP A 135 -10.39 2.16 -16.75
C ASP A 135 -9.53 1.33 -17.74
N ASN A 136 -8.23 1.59 -17.78
CA ASN A 136 -7.30 1.03 -18.78
C ASN A 136 -7.11 -0.49 -18.65
N LYS A 137 -7.21 -1.02 -17.43
CA LYS A 137 -6.93 -2.44 -17.07
C LYS A 137 -8.20 -3.21 -16.71
N SER A 138 -9.35 -2.54 -16.69
CA SER A 138 -10.61 -3.04 -16.15
C SER A 138 -11.00 -4.39 -16.74
N ILE A 139 -10.96 -4.52 -18.07
CA ILE A 139 -11.34 -5.77 -18.75
C ILE A 139 -10.45 -6.94 -18.33
N GLN A 140 -9.14 -6.73 -18.21
CA GLN A 140 -8.20 -7.78 -17.82
C GLN A 140 -8.44 -8.22 -16.38
N TYR A 141 -8.59 -7.27 -15.46
CA TYR A 141 -8.76 -7.55 -14.03
C TYR A 141 -10.14 -8.14 -13.72
N VAL A 142 -11.20 -7.65 -14.36
CA VAL A 142 -12.54 -8.24 -14.28
C VAL A 142 -12.51 -9.69 -14.74
N LYS A 143 -11.83 -9.98 -15.85
CA LYS A 143 -11.67 -11.36 -16.33
C LYS A 143 -10.94 -12.23 -15.31
N GLN A 144 -9.82 -11.74 -14.75
CA GLN A 144 -9.06 -12.45 -13.72
C GLN A 144 -9.93 -12.80 -12.50
N VAL A 145 -10.69 -11.83 -11.97
CA VAL A 145 -11.62 -12.06 -10.85
C VAL A 145 -12.70 -13.07 -11.22
N TYR A 146 -13.30 -12.95 -12.40
CA TYR A 146 -14.37 -13.83 -12.84
C TYR A 146 -13.90 -15.29 -13.02
N THR A 147 -12.64 -15.49 -13.42
CA THR A 147 -12.02 -16.81 -13.55
C THR A 147 -11.41 -17.35 -12.26
N ALA A 148 -11.28 -16.53 -11.21
CA ALA A 148 -10.68 -16.94 -9.94
C ALA A 148 -11.60 -17.80 -9.06
N THR A 149 -12.88 -17.92 -9.42
CA THR A 149 -13.85 -18.74 -8.69
C THR A 149 -14.67 -19.60 -9.65
N ASP A 150 -15.16 -20.73 -9.17
CA ASP A 150 -16.16 -21.58 -9.86
C ASP A 150 -17.54 -21.53 -9.23
N ASP A 151 -17.73 -20.73 -8.18
CA ASP A 151 -19.03 -20.53 -7.56
C ASP A 151 -19.98 -19.78 -8.51
N LEU A 152 -21.03 -20.48 -8.93
CA LEU A 152 -22.07 -19.96 -9.82
C LEU A 152 -22.86 -18.80 -9.20
N VAL A 153 -23.05 -18.79 -7.88
CA VAL A 153 -23.76 -17.71 -7.19
C VAL A 153 -22.93 -16.44 -7.24
N LEU A 154 -21.64 -16.52 -6.92
CA LEU A 154 -20.72 -15.38 -7.03
C LEU A 154 -20.59 -14.91 -8.47
N LYS A 155 -20.41 -15.82 -9.44
CA LYS A 155 -20.37 -15.46 -10.88
C LYS A 155 -21.63 -14.70 -11.31
N LYS A 156 -22.81 -15.17 -10.90
CA LYS A 156 -24.07 -14.48 -11.18
C LYS A 156 -24.10 -13.08 -10.57
N GLN A 157 -23.65 -12.92 -9.33
CA GLN A 157 -23.54 -11.60 -8.70
C GLN A 157 -22.56 -10.69 -9.45
N PHE A 158 -21.39 -11.20 -9.83
CA PHE A 158 -20.39 -10.45 -10.60
C PHE A 158 -20.95 -10.01 -11.95
N SER A 159 -21.65 -10.89 -12.67
CA SER A 159 -22.32 -10.53 -13.93
C SER A 159 -23.31 -9.38 -13.75
N TYR A 160 -24.11 -9.38 -12.67
CA TYR A 160 -25.02 -8.26 -12.38
C TYR A 160 -24.29 -6.95 -12.06
N ILE A 161 -23.16 -7.02 -11.35
CA ILE A 161 -22.36 -5.82 -11.03
C ILE A 161 -21.74 -5.25 -12.30
N ILE A 162 -21.11 -6.10 -13.10
CA ILE A 162 -20.46 -5.72 -14.38
C ILE A 162 -21.50 -5.12 -15.33
N ALA A 163 -22.66 -5.76 -15.49
CA ALA A 163 -23.71 -5.30 -16.41
C ALA A 163 -24.32 -3.93 -16.04
N ARG A 164 -24.11 -3.44 -14.81
CA ARG A 164 -24.54 -2.09 -14.39
C ARG A 164 -23.47 -1.02 -14.60
N HIS A 165 -22.24 -1.45 -14.87
CA HIS A 165 -21.07 -0.57 -15.02
C HIS A 165 -20.72 -0.33 -16.49
N VAL A 166 -21.12 -1.25 -17.39
CA VAL A 166 -21.12 -1.09 -18.84
C VAL A 166 -22.35 -0.28 -19.27
#